data_AF-A0A401QAV7-F1
#
_entry.id   AF-A0A401QAV7-F1
#
_cell.length_a   1.000
_cell.length_b   1.000
_cell.length_c   1.000
_cell.angle_alpha   90.00
_cell.angle_beta   90.00
_cell.angle_gamma   90.00
#
_symmetry.space_group_name_H-M   'P 1'
#
loop_
_entity.id
_entity.type
_entity.pdbx_description
1 polymer ?
#
loop_
_entity_poly.entity_id
_entity_poly.type
_entity_poly.pdbx_seq_one_letter_code
_entity_poly.pdbx_strand_id
1 'polypeptide(L)'
;PSPIPSPVLGKKPNATQSLLAWCKEVTRNYRGVKITNFTTSWRNGLAFCAILNHFRSDLIDYKSLNPQDIKENNKKVRTATENDMSAILVSPVLF
;
A
#
# COMPACT_ATOMS: atom_id res chain seq x y z
N PRO A 1 -41.29 22.24 -8.03
CA PRO A 1 -39.98 22.60 -7.45
C PRO A 1 -39.46 21.46 -6.57
N SER A 2 -38.52 20.67 -7.10
CA SER A 2 -37.89 19.56 -6.38
C SER A 2 -36.91 20.10 -5.33
N PRO A 3 -36.78 19.47 -4.15
CA PRO A 3 -35.83 19.90 -3.13
C PRO A 3 -34.40 19.74 -3.65
N ILE A 4 -33.62 20.82 -3.52
CA ILE A 4 -32.20 20.87 -3.83
C ILE A 4 -31.50 19.86 -2.90
N PRO A 5 -30.64 18.95 -3.41
CA PRO A 5 -29.89 18.05 -2.55
C PRO A 5 -28.99 18.89 -1.64
N SER A 6 -29.16 18.73 -0.33
CA SER A 6 -28.34 19.38 0.69
C SER A 6 -26.85 19.07 0.41
N PRO A 7 -25.94 20.05 0.51
CA PRO A 7 -24.51 19.78 0.48
C PRO A 7 -24.23 18.83 1.65
N VAL A 8 -23.93 17.57 1.35
CA VAL A 8 -23.50 16.61 2.36
C VAL A 8 -22.23 17.18 2.95
N LEU A 9 -22.34 17.73 4.17
CA LEU A 9 -21.25 18.40 4.88
C LEU A 9 -20.08 17.42 4.94
N GLY A 10 -19.12 17.62 4.04
CA GLY A 10 -18.00 16.72 3.85
C GLY A 10 -17.22 16.66 5.15
N LYS A 11 -17.31 15.52 5.86
CA LYS A 11 -16.41 15.24 6.97
C LYS A 11 -14.99 15.42 6.46
N LYS A 12 -14.24 16.37 7.04
CA LYS A 12 -12.82 16.51 6.79
C LYS A 12 -12.18 15.15 7.04
N PRO A 13 -11.51 14.54 6.06
CA PRO A 13 -11.00 13.19 6.23
C PRO A 13 -10.05 13.20 7.42
N ASN A 14 -10.33 12.35 8.40
CA ASN A 14 -9.40 12.18 9.51
C ASN A 14 -8.09 11.55 8.99
N ALA A 15 -7.01 11.61 9.77
CA ALA A 15 -5.70 11.12 9.34
C ALA A 15 -5.74 9.70 8.77
N THR A 16 -6.57 8.82 9.35
CA THR A 16 -6.81 7.45 8.88
C THR A 16 -7.42 7.40 7.47
N GLN A 17 -8.42 8.24 7.20
CA GLN A 17 -9.05 8.31 5.87
C GLN A 17 -8.11 8.89 4.82
N SER A 18 -7.32 9.90 5.17
CA SER A 18 -6.29 10.47 4.30
C SER A 18 -5.21 9.45 3.96
N LEU A 19 -4.73 8.69 4.95
CA LEU A 19 -3.78 7.61 4.72
C LEU A 19 -4.36 6.51 3.83
N LEU A 20 -5.63 6.14 4.04
CA LEU A 20 -6.28 5.13 3.21
C LEU A 20 -6.41 5.59 1.75
N ALA A 21 -6.73 6.88 1.54
CA ALA A 21 -6.77 7.48 0.22
C ALA A 21 -5.39 7.47 -0.44
N TRP A 22 -4.34 7.82 0.30
CA TRP A 22 -2.96 7.74 -0.18
C TRP A 22 -2.57 6.30 -0.58
N CYS A 23 -2.87 5.30 0.26
CA CYS A 23 -2.58 3.91 -0.07
C CYS A 23 -3.29 3.47 -1.36
N LYS A 24 -4.54 3.90 -1.57
CA LYS A 24 -5.30 3.64 -2.81
C LYS A 24 -4.65 4.30 -4.03
N GLU A 25 -4.16 5.53 -3.90
CA GLU A 25 -3.54 6.25 -5.01
C GLU A 25 -2.20 5.60 -5.40
N VAL A 26 -1.35 5.31 -4.41
CA VAL A 26 -0.06 4.61 -4.63
C VAL A 26 -0.27 3.26 -5.30
N THR A 27 -1.33 2.54 -4.92
CA THR A 27 -1.62 1.20 -5.44
C THR A 27 -2.55 1.18 -6.66
N ARG A 28 -2.92 2.35 -7.22
CA ARG A 28 -3.94 2.48 -8.28
C ARG A 28 -3.61 1.70 -9.56
N ASN A 29 -2.32 1.56 -9.87
CA ASN A 29 -1.84 0.88 -11.08
C ASN A 29 -1.47 -0.59 -10.85
N TYR A 30 -1.69 -1.12 -9.64
CA TYR A 30 -1.32 -2.49 -9.28
C TYR A 30 -2.52 -3.43 -9.41
N ARG A 31 -2.42 -4.40 -10.34
CA ARG A 31 -3.46 -5.42 -10.51
C ARG A 31 -3.59 -6.29 -9.27
N GLY A 32 -4.82 -6.64 -8.92
CA GLY A 32 -5.12 -7.53 -7.79
C GLY A 32 -5.03 -6.86 -6.41
N VAL A 33 -4.76 -5.55 -6.35
CA VAL A 33 -4.76 -4.77 -5.09
C VAL A 33 -5.97 -3.85 -5.05
N LYS A 34 -6.76 -4.01 -3.99
CA LYS A 34 -7.88 -3.12 -3.67
C LYS A 34 -7.88 -2.85 -2.18
N ILE A 35 -7.31 -1.72 -1.79
CA ILE A 35 -7.23 -1.31 -0.39
C ILE A 35 -8.55 -0.63 0.00
N THR A 36 -9.34 -1.29 0.84
CA THR A 36 -10.61 -0.78 1.37
C THR A 36 -10.60 -0.56 2.88
N ASN A 37 -9.65 -1.18 3.58
CA ASN A 37 -9.46 -1.07 5.03
C ASN A 37 -7.99 -1.32 5.39
N PHE A 38 -7.65 -1.19 6.67
CA PHE A 38 -6.31 -1.47 7.22
C PHE A 38 -6.17 -2.89 7.82
N THR A 39 -7.08 -3.80 7.49
CA THR A 39 -7.11 -5.15 8.07
C THR A 39 -7.11 -6.22 6.99
N THR A 40 -8.26 -6.57 6.42
CA THR A 40 -8.40 -7.67 5.47
C THR A 40 -7.75 -7.38 4.12
N SER A 41 -7.72 -6.12 3.68
CA SER A 41 -7.08 -5.71 2.42
C SER A 41 -5.57 -5.95 2.37
N TRP A 42 -4.95 -6.20 3.52
CA TRP A 42 -3.50 -6.37 3.65
C TRP A 42 -3.09 -7.83 3.90
N ARG A 43 -4.05 -8.72 4.16
CA ARG A 43 -3.77 -10.11 4.58
C ARG A 43 -3.01 -10.91 3.53
N ASN A 44 -3.28 -10.69 2.25
CA ASN A 44 -2.64 -11.42 1.15
C ASN A 44 -1.23 -10.93 0.78
N GLY A 45 -0.72 -9.90 1.48
CA GLY A 45 0.61 -9.32 1.27
C GLY A 45 0.72 -8.41 0.05
N LEU A 46 -0.21 -8.45 -0.91
CA LEU A 46 -0.10 -7.70 -2.16
C LEU A 46 -0.14 -6.18 -1.95
N ALA A 47 -0.91 -5.69 -0.99
CA ALA A 47 -0.94 -4.26 -0.67
C ALA A 47 0.44 -3.75 -0.22
N PHE A 48 1.15 -4.52 0.61
CA PHE A 48 2.51 -4.20 1.02
C PHE A 48 3.49 -4.31 -0.15
N CYS A 49 3.41 -5.38 -0.95
CA CYS A 49 4.25 -5.55 -2.13
C CYS A 49 4.09 -4.40 -3.13
N ALA A 50 2.85 -3.94 -3.36
CA ALA A 50 2.55 -2.84 -4.28
C ALA A 50 3.17 -1.53 -3.80
N ILE A 51 3.01 -1.21 -2.52
CA ILE A 51 3.60 -0.01 -1.92
C ILE A 51 5.12 -0.09 -1.96
N LEU A 52 5.73 -1.23 -1.61
CA LEU A 52 7.18 -1.38 -1.65
C LEU A 52 7.72 -1.25 -3.09
N ASN A 53 7.09 -1.92 -4.06
CA ASN A 53 7.45 -1.80 -5.47
C ASN A 53 7.28 -0.37 -5.99
N HIS A 54 6.36 0.43 -5.45
CA HIS A 54 6.16 1.81 -5.89
C HIS A 54 7.38 2.69 -5.57
N PHE A 55 7.99 2.50 -4.40
CA PHE A 55 9.19 3.24 -3.99
C PHE A 55 10.49 2.59 -4.47
N ARG A 56 10.52 1.26 -4.51
CA ARG A 56 11.70 0.44 -4.81
C ARG A 56 11.28 -0.80 -5.60
N SER A 57 11.02 -0.61 -6.89
CA SER A 57 10.68 -1.70 -7.82
C SER A 57 11.83 -2.69 -8.05
N ASP A 58 13.05 -2.34 -7.63
CA ASP A 58 14.23 -3.19 -7.63
C ASP A 58 14.14 -4.33 -6.59
N LEU A 59 13.39 -4.13 -5.50
CA LEU A 59 13.34 -5.08 -4.39
C LEU A 59 12.31 -6.19 -4.56
N ILE A 60 11.24 -5.93 -5.30
CA ILE A 60 10.14 -6.89 -5.51
C ILE A 60 9.69 -6.82 -6.97
N ASP A 61 9.68 -7.96 -7.65
CA ASP A 61 8.95 -8.09 -8.91
C ASP A 61 7.46 -8.32 -8.62
N TYR A 62 6.69 -7.22 -8.65
CA TYR A 62 5.26 -7.30 -8.38
C TYR A 62 4.49 -8.11 -9.44
N LYS A 63 4.94 -8.12 -10.70
CA LYS A 63 4.19 -8.74 -11.80
C LYS A 63 4.14 -10.26 -11.69
N SER A 64 5.10 -10.88 -11.00
CA SER A 64 5.13 -12.32 -10.73
C SER A 64 4.40 -12.72 -9.45
N LEU A 65 3.83 -11.76 -8.69
CA LEU A 65 3.13 -12.08 -7.44
C LEU A 65 1.73 -12.62 -7.72
N ASN A 66 1.35 -13.65 -6.95
CA ASN A 66 0.04 -14.27 -6.99
C ASN A 66 -0.70 -14.00 -5.67
N PRO A 67 -1.96 -13.51 -5.71
CA PRO A 67 -2.77 -13.30 -4.50
C PRO A 67 -2.97 -14.54 -3.63
N GLN A 68 -2.87 -15.75 -4.18
CA GLN A 68 -3.04 -17.00 -3.44
C GLN A 68 -1.80 -17.37 -2.60
N ASP A 69 -0.62 -16.86 -2.96
CA ASP A 69 0.65 -17.18 -2.31
C ASP A 69 0.92 -16.26 -1.12
N ILE A 70 -0.04 -16.22 -0.17
CA ILE A 70 -0.04 -15.30 0.97
C ILE A 70 1.26 -15.38 1.79
N LYS A 71 1.72 -16.60 2.10
CA LYS A 71 2.94 -16.80 2.89
C LYS A 71 4.17 -16.29 2.15
N GLU A 72 4.26 -16.59 0.86
CA GLU A 72 5.40 -16.22 0.02
C GLU A 72 5.45 -14.70 -0.20
N ASN A 73 4.30 -14.06 -0.48
CA ASN A 73 4.22 -12.61 -0.64
C ASN A 73 4.67 -11.88 0.62
N ASN A 74 4.16 -12.28 1.79
CA ASN A 74 4.56 -11.67 3.06
C ASN A 74 6.04 -11.93 3.38
N LYS A 75 6.56 -13.11 3.04
CA LYS A 75 7.99 -13.44 3.19
C LYS A 75 8.85 -12.57 2.28
N LYS A 76 8.49 -12.39 1.00
CA LYS A 76 9.20 -11.53 0.05
C LYS A 76 9.29 -10.08 0.54
N VAL A 77 8.18 -9.52 1.04
CA VAL A 77 8.19 -8.17 1.66
C VAL A 77 9.16 -8.13 2.82
N ARG A 78 9.05 -9.08 3.75
CA ARG A 78 9.92 -9.15 4.92
C ARG A 78 11.40 -9.23 4.52
N THR A 79 11.76 -10.14 3.63
CA THR A 79 13.15 -10.31 3.16
C THR A 79 13.64 -9.09 2.38
N ALA A 80 12.79 -8.49 1.53
CA ALA A 80 13.12 -7.25 0.84
C ALA A 80 13.42 -6.12 1.85
N THR A 81 12.59 -5.96 2.87
CA THR A 81 12.81 -4.96 3.92
C THR A 81 13.99 -5.30 4.84
N GLU A 82 14.26 -6.57 5.13
CA GLU A 82 15.39 -6.99 5.98
C GLU A 82 16.73 -6.80 5.25
N ASN A 83 16.79 -7.16 3.96
CA ASN A 83 17.98 -6.96 3.14
C ASN A 83 18.20 -5.48 2.84
N ASP A 84 17.14 -4.71 2.55
CA ASP A 84 17.25 -3.27 2.32
C ASP A 84 17.37 -2.48 3.64
N MET A 85 17.03 -3.04 4.81
CA MET A 85 17.38 -2.45 6.11
C MET A 85 18.89 -2.36 6.31
N SER A 86 19.68 -3.23 5.67
CA SER A 86 21.14 -3.01 5.59
C SER A 86 21.50 -1.80 4.71
N ALA A 87 20.70 -1.47 3.70
CA ALA A 87 20.91 -0.27 2.86
C ALA A 87 20.36 1.01 3.53
N ILE A 88 19.25 0.92 4.28
CA ILE A 88 18.65 2.04 5.02
C ILE A 88 19.50 2.40 6.24
N LEU A 89 20.14 1.44 6.91
CA LEU A 89 21.05 1.71 8.03
C LEU A 89 22.44 2.22 7.60
N VAL A 90 22.83 2.07 6.32
CA VAL A 90 24.14 2.50 5.79
C VAL A 90 24.02 3.77 4.93
N SER A 91 22.84 4.40 4.86
CA SER A 91 22.70 5.73 4.28
C SER A 91 22.65 6.79 5.41
N PRO A 92 23.80 7.39 5.80
CA PRO A 92 23.85 8.53 6.72
C PRO A 92 23.36 9.84 6.06
N VAL A 93 22.35 9.76 5.19
CA VAL A 93 21.78 10.92 4.50
C VAL A 93 20.27 10.93 4.73
N LEU A 94 19.90 11.08 6.00
CA LEU A 94 18.74 11.84 6.50
C LEU A 94 18.66 11.68 8.03
N PHE A 95 19.71 12.12 8.73
CA PHE A 95 19.69 12.92 9.97
C PHE A 95 21.11 13.43 10.24
#